data_AF-A0A2M8NUM7-F1
#
_entry.id   AF-A0A2M8NUM7-F1
#
_cell.length_a   1.000
_cell.length_b   1.000
_cell.length_c   1.000
_cell.angle_alpha   90.00
_cell.angle_beta   90.00
_cell.angle_gamma   90.00
#
_symmetry.space_group_name_H-M   'P 1'
#
loop_
_entity.id
_entity.type
_entity.pdbx_description
1 polymer ?
#
loop_
_entity_poly.entity_id
_entity_poly.type
_entity_poly.pdbx_seq_one_letter_code
_entity_poly.pdbx_strand_id
1 'polypeptide(L)'
;MPQTVLISTLGAEPQVVTLALDALIAMNMIIDRVDVVHTHPNYEPISSALKRLRQVFIIDKVYGAIQYVTYPLMGDNGVLTDVITSQDIEDAFNSLYTLIRQHKQLGNTIHLCIAGGRKTTTVFALSVAYALFDDTDYIWHLVSHPSIIQSKAMHASTGVQLISVPFLNSPVDDDQRHHATTFLNHVLTDVEREIVTLMIREGLTNKEIADRLYK
;
A
#
# COMPACT_ATOMS: atom_id res chain seq x y z
N MET A 1 14.26 -14.38 12.75
CA MET A 1 15.07 -13.98 11.59
C MET A 1 14.30 -12.90 10.86
N PRO A 2 14.98 -11.89 10.28
CA PRO A 2 14.35 -10.92 9.38
C PRO A 2 13.52 -11.62 8.30
N GLN A 3 12.36 -11.07 7.98
CA GLN A 3 11.47 -11.54 6.92
C GLN A 3 11.31 -10.46 5.86
N THR A 4 10.97 -10.86 4.64
CA THR A 4 10.49 -9.96 3.60
C THR A 4 8.96 -9.99 3.58
N VAL A 5 8.34 -8.83 3.80
CA VAL A 5 6.89 -8.69 3.96
C VAL A 5 6.28 -7.82 2.88
N LEU A 6 5.20 -8.29 2.25
CA LEU A 6 4.29 -7.44 1.48
C LEU A 6 3.25 -6.86 2.43
N ILE A 7 3.24 -5.54 2.61
CA ILE A 7 2.15 -4.83 3.30
C ILE A 7 1.25 -4.23 2.23
N SER A 8 -0.06 -4.48 2.28
CA SER A 8 -1.01 -3.91 1.33
C SER A 8 -2.28 -3.41 2.00
N THR A 9 -2.71 -2.20 1.65
CA THR A 9 -3.98 -1.64 2.08
C THR A 9 -5.15 -2.29 1.32
N LEU A 10 -6.21 -2.65 2.04
CA LEU A 10 -7.38 -3.33 1.49
C LEU A 10 -8.54 -2.36 1.27
N GLY A 11 -9.14 -2.45 0.09
CA GLY A 11 -10.41 -1.82 -0.25
C GLY A 11 -11.41 -2.84 -0.78
N ALA A 12 -12.29 -2.40 -1.68
CA ALA A 12 -13.30 -3.27 -2.29
C ALA A 12 -12.73 -4.34 -3.23
N GLU A 13 -11.52 -4.11 -3.76
CA GLU A 13 -10.90 -4.94 -4.80
C GLU A 13 -9.74 -5.77 -4.20
N PRO A 14 -10.01 -6.95 -3.61
CA PRO A 14 -8.99 -7.79 -2.97
C PRO A 14 -7.93 -8.32 -3.94
N GLN A 15 -8.25 -8.41 -5.23
CA GLN A 15 -7.31 -8.89 -6.24
C GLN A 15 -6.05 -8.02 -6.30
N VAL A 16 -6.11 -6.74 -5.92
CA VAL A 16 -4.92 -5.87 -5.89
C VAL A 16 -3.80 -6.47 -5.03
N VAL A 17 -4.14 -7.13 -3.91
CA VAL A 17 -3.15 -7.77 -3.01
C VAL A 17 -2.45 -8.94 -3.70
N THR A 18 -3.23 -9.78 -4.39
CA THR A 18 -2.75 -11.01 -5.03
C THR A 18 -2.00 -10.70 -6.32
N LEU A 19 -2.50 -9.76 -7.12
CA LEU A 19 -1.80 -9.23 -8.29
C LEU A 19 -0.46 -8.57 -7.93
N ALA A 20 -0.40 -7.85 -6.81
CA ALA A 20 0.86 -7.29 -6.33
C ALA A 20 1.85 -8.39 -5.91
N LEU A 21 1.39 -9.40 -5.19
CA LEU A 21 2.22 -10.54 -4.80
C LEU A 21 2.72 -11.33 -6.01
N ASP A 22 1.84 -11.63 -6.96
CA ASP A 22 2.18 -12.33 -8.21
C ASP A 22 3.28 -11.58 -8.98
N ALA A 23 3.15 -10.25 -9.07
CA ALA A 23 4.14 -9.41 -9.73
C ALA A 23 5.49 -9.39 -8.99
N LEU A 24 5.51 -9.34 -7.65
CA LEU A 24 6.75 -9.43 -6.87
C LEU A 24 7.45 -10.79 -7.07
N ILE A 25 6.69 -11.88 -7.05
CA ILE A 25 7.22 -13.22 -7.30
C ILE A 25 7.77 -13.33 -8.73
N ALA A 26 7.08 -12.75 -9.72
CA ALA A 26 7.54 -12.72 -11.11
C ALA A 26 8.85 -11.91 -11.29
N MET A 27 9.11 -10.93 -10.41
CA MET A 27 10.38 -10.20 -10.32
C MET A 27 11.47 -10.99 -9.57
N ASN A 28 11.21 -12.25 -9.20
CA ASN A 28 12.07 -13.10 -8.36
C ASN A 28 12.30 -12.59 -6.93
N MET A 29 11.38 -11.77 -6.40
CA MET A 29 11.42 -11.37 -5.00
C MET A 29 10.92 -12.51 -4.12
N ILE A 30 11.65 -12.80 -3.04
CA ILE A 30 11.23 -13.76 -2.02
C ILE A 30 10.35 -13.01 -1.02
N ILE A 31 9.08 -13.41 -0.89
CA ILE A 31 8.14 -12.84 0.07
C ILE A 31 7.79 -13.93 1.08
N ASP A 32 8.05 -13.70 2.35
CA ASP A 32 7.76 -14.64 3.43
C ASP A 32 6.36 -14.46 4.00
N ARG A 33 5.83 -13.23 3.89
CA ARG A 33 4.63 -12.81 4.60
C ARG A 33 3.86 -11.72 3.86
N VAL A 34 2.54 -11.74 3.99
CA VAL A 34 1.61 -10.74 3.47
C VAL A 34 0.74 -10.21 4.60
N ASP A 35 0.83 -8.91 4.84
CA ASP A 35 0.04 -8.18 5.82
C ASP A 35 -0.98 -7.32 5.11
N VAL A 36 -2.26 -7.68 5.26
CA VAL A 36 -3.37 -6.99 4.63
C VAL A 36 -4.00 -6.03 5.64
N VAL A 37 -3.82 -4.73 5.42
CA VAL A 37 -4.31 -3.67 6.30
C VAL A 37 -5.74 -3.31 5.92
N HIS A 38 -6.68 -3.32 6.87
CA HIS A 38 -8.09 -3.12 6.56
C HIS A 38 -8.86 -2.39 7.69
N THR A 39 -9.99 -1.77 7.35
CA THR A 39 -11.00 -1.32 8.33
C THR A 39 -11.86 -2.50 8.78
N HIS A 40 -12.91 -2.29 9.56
CA HIS A 40 -13.63 -3.34 10.28
C HIS A 40 -14.04 -4.55 9.41
N PRO A 41 -13.65 -5.78 9.80
CA PRO A 41 -13.73 -6.97 8.94
C PRO A 41 -15.15 -7.50 8.71
N ASN A 42 -16.14 -7.03 9.49
CA ASN A 42 -17.53 -7.47 9.37
C ASN A 42 -18.38 -6.51 8.51
N TYR A 43 -17.82 -5.42 7.99
CA TYR A 43 -18.55 -4.48 7.14
C TYR A 43 -18.10 -4.59 5.69
N GLU A 44 -19.07 -4.45 4.78
CA GLU A 44 -18.80 -4.36 3.35
C GLU A 44 -18.10 -3.03 3.01
N PRO A 45 -17.18 -3.02 2.03
CA PRO A 45 -16.82 -4.14 1.16
C PRO A 45 -15.72 -5.06 1.72
N ILE A 46 -15.19 -4.75 2.91
CA ILE A 46 -14.02 -5.42 3.49
C ILE A 46 -14.31 -6.89 3.84
N SER A 47 -15.50 -7.19 4.39
CA SER A 47 -15.89 -8.56 4.69
C SER A 47 -15.82 -9.49 3.48
N SER A 48 -16.35 -9.05 2.33
CA SER A 48 -16.28 -9.82 1.10
C SER A 48 -14.86 -9.90 0.54
N ALA A 49 -14.09 -8.81 0.63
CA ALA A 49 -12.70 -8.78 0.20
C ALA A 49 -11.83 -9.77 0.98
N LEU A 50 -11.94 -9.79 2.32
CA LEU A 50 -11.22 -10.72 3.19
C LEU A 50 -11.63 -12.18 2.97
N LYS A 51 -12.91 -12.47 2.71
CA LYS A 51 -13.36 -13.84 2.35
C LYS A 51 -12.66 -14.34 1.09
N ARG A 52 -12.55 -13.50 0.06
CA ARG A 52 -11.87 -13.84 -1.20
C ARG A 52 -10.37 -14.07 -1.00
N LEU A 53 -9.71 -13.24 -0.20
CA LEU A 53 -8.30 -13.44 0.14
C LEU A 53 -8.09 -14.73 0.94
N ARG A 54 -8.94 -15.01 1.93
CA ARG A 54 -8.88 -16.24 2.70
C ARG A 54 -9.03 -17.48 1.81
N GLN A 55 -9.89 -17.43 0.79
CA GLN A 55 -10.01 -18.51 -0.18
C GLN A 55 -8.66 -18.81 -0.84
N VAL A 56 -7.99 -17.78 -1.38
CA VAL A 56 -6.69 -17.92 -2.07
C VAL A 56 -5.57 -18.38 -1.12
N PHE A 57 -5.40 -17.70 0.01
CA PHE A 57 -4.24 -17.92 0.89
C PHE A 57 -4.39 -19.15 1.78
N ILE A 58 -5.59 -19.44 2.29
CA ILE A 58 -5.78 -20.43 3.36
C ILE A 58 -6.44 -21.71 2.84
N ILE A 59 -7.46 -21.59 1.98
CA ILE A 59 -8.24 -22.75 1.51
C ILE A 59 -7.53 -23.39 0.32
N ASP A 60 -7.25 -22.59 -0.72
CA ASP A 60 -6.60 -23.06 -1.95
C ASP A 60 -5.08 -23.16 -1.78
N LYS A 61 -4.52 -22.44 -0.80
CA LYS A 61 -3.08 -22.40 -0.48
C LYS A 61 -2.20 -22.13 -1.70
N VAL A 62 -2.65 -21.23 -2.58
CA VAL A 62 -1.98 -20.89 -3.85
C VAL A 62 -0.51 -20.53 -3.64
N TYR A 63 -0.20 -19.84 -2.55
CA TYR A 63 1.14 -19.34 -2.24
C TYR A 63 1.96 -20.23 -1.29
N GLY A 64 1.49 -21.45 -0.99
CA GLY A 64 2.23 -22.42 -0.19
C GLY A 64 2.58 -21.92 1.22
N ALA A 65 3.86 -21.66 1.47
CA ALA A 65 4.41 -21.35 2.79
C ALA A 65 4.33 -19.85 3.17
N ILE A 66 3.94 -18.96 2.25
CA ILE A 66 3.81 -17.53 2.53
C ILE A 66 2.77 -17.31 3.63
N GLN A 67 3.16 -16.62 4.70
CA GLN A 67 2.27 -16.32 5.81
C GLN A 67 1.25 -15.25 5.41
N TYR A 68 -0.02 -15.48 5.69
CA TYR A 68 -1.09 -14.51 5.46
C TYR A 68 -1.60 -13.98 6.80
N VAL A 69 -1.53 -12.66 6.98
CA VAL A 69 -1.99 -11.98 8.20
C VAL A 69 -2.89 -10.80 7.82
N THR A 70 -3.97 -10.64 8.56
CA THR A 70 -4.87 -9.49 8.46
C THR A 70 -4.58 -8.51 9.59
N TYR A 71 -4.45 -7.23 9.27
CA TYR A 71 -4.15 -6.17 10.23
C TYR A 71 -5.29 -5.13 10.26
N PRO A 72 -6.18 -5.17 11.26
CA PRO A 72 -7.23 -4.16 11.40
C PRO A 72 -6.64 -2.82 11.83
N LEU A 73 -7.09 -1.73 11.20
CA LEU A 73 -6.80 -0.38 11.68
C LEU A 73 -7.52 -0.11 13.00
N MET A 74 -6.76 0.27 14.01
CA MET A 74 -7.24 0.49 15.37
C MET A 74 -7.35 1.98 15.66
N GLY A 75 -8.42 2.37 16.35
CA GLY A 75 -8.59 3.65 17.00
C GLY A 75 -8.99 3.50 18.46
N ASP A 76 -9.28 4.61 19.13
CA ASP A 76 -9.56 4.64 20.58
C ASP A 76 -10.79 3.79 20.96
N ASN A 77 -11.77 3.71 20.06
CA ASN A 77 -13.02 2.96 20.26
C ASN A 77 -12.97 1.53 19.67
N GLY A 78 -11.77 1.04 19.31
CA GLY A 78 -11.56 -0.27 18.72
C GLY A 78 -11.28 -0.21 17.22
N VAL A 79 -11.66 -1.25 16.48
CA VAL A 79 -11.37 -1.32 15.04
C VAL A 79 -12.14 -0.25 14.29
N LEU A 80 -11.46 0.55 13.48
CA LEU A 80 -12.08 1.61 12.67
C LEU A 80 -13.07 1.00 11.68
N THR A 81 -14.29 1.51 11.67
CA THR A 81 -15.32 1.11 10.69
C THR A 81 -15.04 1.74 9.32
N ASP A 82 -14.59 2.99 9.34
CA ASP A 82 -14.17 3.76 8.18
C ASP A 82 -13.18 4.86 8.61
N VAL A 83 -12.58 5.57 7.66
CA VAL A 83 -11.67 6.70 7.90
C VAL A 83 -12.28 7.97 7.32
N ILE A 84 -13.07 8.69 8.14
CA ILE A 84 -13.86 9.85 7.69
C ILE A 84 -13.55 11.10 8.52
N THR A 85 -13.52 10.97 9.84
CA THR A 85 -13.30 12.09 10.76
C THR A 85 -11.82 12.38 10.97
N SER A 86 -11.50 13.56 11.50
CA SER A 86 -10.12 13.90 11.86
C SER A 86 -9.51 12.93 12.88
N GLN A 87 -10.34 12.41 13.79
CA GLN A 87 -9.89 11.39 14.75
C GLN A 87 -9.59 10.06 14.05
N ASP A 88 -10.47 9.60 13.15
CA ASP A 88 -10.22 8.35 12.42
C ASP A 88 -8.94 8.44 11.57
N ILE A 89 -8.63 9.63 11.06
CA ILE A 89 -7.40 9.92 10.32
C ILE A 89 -6.17 9.74 11.20
N GLU A 90 -6.18 10.32 12.40
CA GLU A 90 -5.08 10.20 13.35
C GLU A 90 -4.91 8.75 13.81
N ASP A 91 -6.01 8.08 14.12
CA ASP A 91 -6.05 6.67 14.52
C ASP A 91 -5.49 5.76 13.42
N ALA A 92 -5.94 5.94 12.17
CA ALA A 92 -5.45 5.17 11.03
C ALA A 92 -3.95 5.39 10.79
N PHE A 93 -3.47 6.65 10.91
CA PHE A 93 -2.05 6.96 10.79
C PHE A 93 -1.23 6.28 11.90
N ASN A 94 -1.66 6.37 13.15
CA ASN A 94 -0.98 5.77 14.30
C ASN A 94 -0.95 4.25 14.21
N SER A 95 -2.02 3.63 13.74
CA SER A 95 -2.11 2.19 13.52
C SER A 95 -1.14 1.72 12.43
N LEU A 96 -1.08 2.42 11.29
CA LEU A 96 -0.10 2.16 10.22
C LEU A 96 1.35 2.38 10.67
N TYR A 97 1.61 3.48 11.40
CA TYR A 97 2.91 3.77 11.98
C TYR A 97 3.37 2.65 12.90
N THR A 98 2.48 2.16 13.76
CA THR A 98 2.76 1.06 14.67
C THR A 98 3.12 -0.23 13.92
N LEU A 99 2.32 -0.62 12.92
CA LEU A 99 2.59 -1.80 12.09
C LEU A 99 3.96 -1.72 11.41
N ILE A 100 4.21 -0.64 10.68
CA ILE A 100 5.45 -0.48 9.90
C ILE A 100 6.65 -0.42 10.84
N ARG A 101 6.56 0.35 11.94
CA ARG A 101 7.62 0.44 12.94
C ARG A 101 7.94 -0.91 13.59
N GLN A 102 6.94 -1.75 13.86
CA GLN A 102 7.16 -3.09 14.38
C GLN A 102 7.96 -3.95 13.40
N HIS A 103 7.62 -3.92 12.11
CA HIS A 103 8.41 -4.62 11.08
C HIS A 103 9.85 -4.08 10.98
N LYS A 104 10.02 -2.75 11.00
CA LYS A 104 11.37 -2.14 11.00
C LYS A 104 12.18 -2.54 12.23
N GLN A 105 11.57 -2.60 13.43
CA GLN A 105 12.24 -3.04 14.66
C GLN A 105 12.66 -4.51 14.63
N LEU A 106 11.94 -5.35 13.88
CA LEU A 106 12.30 -6.75 13.66
C LEU A 106 13.35 -6.94 12.56
N GLY A 107 13.76 -5.85 11.89
CA GLY A 107 14.70 -5.86 10.78
C GLY A 107 14.11 -6.39 9.48
N ASN A 108 12.78 -6.43 9.35
CA ASN A 108 12.13 -6.91 8.14
C ASN A 108 12.30 -5.92 6.97
N THR A 109 12.40 -6.48 5.76
CA THR A 109 12.30 -5.72 4.50
C THR A 109 10.84 -5.58 4.10
N ILE A 110 10.40 -4.36 3.82
CA ILE A 110 9.00 -4.05 3.54
C ILE A 110 8.80 -3.73 2.06
N HIS A 111 7.89 -4.47 1.41
CA HIS A 111 7.28 -4.10 0.14
C HIS A 111 5.88 -3.54 0.41
N LEU A 112 5.70 -2.23 0.35
CA LEU A 112 4.41 -1.57 0.59
C LEU A 112 3.65 -1.36 -0.72
N CYS A 113 2.53 -2.06 -0.92
CA CYS A 113 1.64 -1.83 -2.04
C CYS A 113 0.51 -0.85 -1.67
N ILE A 114 0.49 0.32 -2.30
CA ILE A 114 -0.45 1.42 -2.02
C ILE A 114 -1.64 1.51 -2.99
N ALA A 115 -1.84 0.47 -3.81
CA ALA A 115 -2.87 0.49 -4.87
C ALA A 115 -4.28 0.11 -4.39
N GLY A 116 -4.44 -0.40 -3.17
CA GLY A 116 -5.73 -0.77 -2.59
C GLY A 116 -6.17 0.18 -1.48
N GLY A 117 -7.44 0.08 -1.07
CA GLY A 117 -8.01 0.87 0.03
C GLY A 117 -8.52 2.26 -0.36
N ARG A 118 -8.88 3.05 0.64
CA ARG A 118 -9.25 4.46 0.45
C ARG A 118 -8.00 5.28 0.17
N LYS A 119 -8.11 6.27 -0.72
CA LYS A 119 -7.02 7.20 -1.04
C LYS A 119 -6.39 7.83 0.20
N THR A 120 -7.19 8.16 1.20
CA THR A 120 -6.71 8.72 2.47
C THR A 120 -5.77 7.77 3.20
N THR A 121 -6.10 6.48 3.28
CA THR A 121 -5.24 5.44 3.88
C THR A 121 -3.94 5.28 3.11
N THR A 122 -4.00 5.36 1.77
CA THR A 122 -2.80 5.37 0.91
C THR A 122 -1.87 6.53 1.25
N VAL A 123 -2.40 7.74 1.44
CA VAL A 123 -1.59 8.92 1.82
C VAL A 123 -0.91 8.72 3.17
N PHE A 124 -1.59 8.11 4.14
CA PHE A 124 -0.99 7.83 5.45
C PHE A 124 0.08 6.75 5.39
N ALA A 125 -0.19 5.65 4.69
CA ALA A 125 0.79 4.59 4.48
C ALA A 125 2.06 5.13 3.80
N LEU A 126 1.88 6.00 2.80
CA LEU A 126 2.97 6.69 2.12
C LEU A 126 3.74 7.61 3.09
N SER A 127 3.05 8.44 3.87
CA SER A 127 3.67 9.34 4.85
C SER A 127 4.49 8.58 5.90
N VAL A 128 3.96 7.44 6.39
CA VAL A 128 4.68 6.57 7.32
C VAL A 128 5.91 5.94 6.66
N ALA A 129 5.77 5.47 5.42
CA ALA A 129 6.90 4.90 4.67
C ALA A 129 8.02 5.93 4.49
N TYR A 130 7.71 7.15 4.07
CA TYR A 130 8.70 8.23 3.96
C TYR A 130 9.41 8.55 5.28
N ALA A 131 8.75 8.34 6.42
CA ALA A 131 9.34 8.59 7.74
C ALA A 131 10.20 7.43 8.27
N LEU A 132 9.92 6.18 7.87
CA LEU A 132 10.49 4.97 8.48
C LEU A 132 11.30 4.10 7.54
N PHE A 133 11.15 4.23 6.23
CA PHE A 133 11.81 3.37 5.25
C PHE A 133 13.29 3.71 5.10
N ASP A 134 14.07 2.67 4.88
CA ASP A 134 15.48 2.74 4.50
C ASP A 134 15.70 2.19 3.08
N ASP A 135 16.96 2.04 2.69
CA ASP A 135 17.38 1.62 1.35
C ASP A 135 17.03 0.16 1.01
N THR A 136 16.54 -0.61 1.98
CA THR A 136 16.10 -2.00 1.77
C THR A 136 14.60 -2.11 1.48
N ASP A 137 13.82 -1.06 1.74
CA ASP A 137 12.37 -1.09 1.58
C ASP A 137 11.92 -0.57 0.20
N TYR A 138 10.69 -0.93 -0.18
CA TYR A 138 10.12 -0.57 -1.47
C TYR A 138 8.67 -0.12 -1.33
N ILE A 139 8.30 0.90 -2.10
CA ILE A 139 6.92 1.35 -2.24
C ILE A 139 6.47 1.04 -3.66
N TRP A 140 5.32 0.39 -3.79
CA TRP A 140 4.80 -0.08 -5.07
C TRP A 140 3.41 0.48 -5.35
N HIS A 141 3.24 0.95 -6.57
CA HIS A 141 1.93 1.18 -7.15
C HIS A 141 1.64 0.11 -8.22
N LEU A 142 0.50 -0.57 -8.08
CA LEU A 142 0.03 -1.56 -9.05
C LEU A 142 -0.69 -0.85 -10.20
N VAL A 143 -0.12 -0.93 -11.39
CA VAL A 143 -0.79 -0.53 -12.64
C VAL A 143 -1.31 -1.78 -13.31
N SER A 144 -2.56 -1.75 -13.74
CA SER A 144 -3.16 -2.85 -14.50
C SER A 144 -4.08 -2.32 -15.58
N HIS A 145 -4.26 -3.11 -16.64
CA HIS A 145 -5.24 -2.79 -17.66
C HIS A 145 -6.67 -2.83 -17.06
N PRO A 146 -7.57 -1.88 -17.40
CA PRO A 146 -8.90 -1.82 -16.80
C PRO A 146 -9.72 -3.12 -16.85
N SER A 147 -9.50 -3.93 -17.89
CA SER A 147 -10.14 -5.25 -18.04
C SER A 147 -9.77 -6.23 -16.93
N ILE A 148 -8.55 -6.15 -16.37
CA ILE A 148 -8.11 -7.00 -15.26
C ILE A 148 -8.90 -6.66 -14.00
N ILE A 149 -9.02 -5.38 -13.67
CA ILE A 149 -9.81 -4.92 -12.51
C ILE A 149 -11.28 -5.30 -12.68
N GLN A 150 -11.86 -5.07 -13.86
CA GLN A 150 -13.25 -5.42 -14.15
C GLN A 150 -13.53 -6.92 -14.09
N SER A 151 -12.58 -7.76 -14.50
CA SER A 151 -12.71 -9.21 -14.43
C SER A 151 -12.84 -9.72 -12.98
N LYS A 152 -12.34 -8.93 -12.01
CA LYS A 152 -12.18 -9.31 -10.61
C LYS A 152 -11.38 -10.60 -10.44
N ALA A 153 -10.60 -11.04 -11.43
CA ALA A 153 -9.75 -12.21 -11.28
C ALA A 153 -8.72 -11.97 -10.17
N MET A 154 -8.51 -12.97 -9.30
CA MET A 154 -7.51 -12.87 -8.23
C MET A 154 -6.07 -12.94 -8.77
N HIS A 155 -5.88 -13.51 -9.95
CA HIS A 155 -4.57 -13.68 -10.57
C HIS A 155 -4.63 -13.26 -12.04
N ALA A 156 -3.51 -12.75 -12.55
CA ALA A 156 -3.35 -12.43 -13.97
C ALA A 156 -1.92 -12.73 -14.41
N SER A 157 -1.77 -13.43 -15.54
CA SER A 157 -0.46 -13.75 -16.11
C SER A 157 0.18 -12.60 -16.88
N THR A 158 -0.62 -11.62 -17.32
CA THR A 158 -0.17 -10.45 -18.11
C THR A 158 -1.06 -9.24 -17.83
N GLY A 159 -0.57 -8.03 -18.16
CA GLY A 159 -1.36 -6.80 -18.05
C GLY A 159 -1.39 -6.20 -16.65
N VAL A 160 -0.44 -6.59 -15.80
CA VAL A 160 -0.20 -6.09 -14.45
C VAL A 160 1.29 -5.75 -14.32
N GLN A 161 1.58 -4.61 -13.73
CA GLN A 161 2.94 -4.15 -13.47
C GLN A 161 2.99 -3.43 -12.12
N LEU A 162 4.08 -3.63 -11.39
CA LEU A 162 4.42 -2.78 -10.24
C LEU A 162 5.36 -1.67 -10.68
N ILE A 163 4.99 -0.44 -10.35
CA ILE A 163 5.82 0.73 -10.52
C ILE A 163 6.39 1.10 -9.16
N SER A 164 7.72 1.18 -9.08
CA SER A 164 8.40 1.67 -7.88
C SER A 164 8.06 3.14 -7.68
N VAL A 165 7.54 3.47 -6.51
CA VAL A 165 7.31 4.85 -6.10
C VAL A 165 8.61 5.35 -5.45
N PRO A 166 9.21 6.45 -5.94
CA PRO A 166 10.45 6.97 -5.38
C PRO A 166 10.26 7.46 -3.94
N PHE A 167 11.30 7.38 -3.12
CA PHE A 167 11.35 8.00 -1.79
C PHE A 167 12.78 8.45 -1.42
N LEU A 168 12.90 9.34 -0.44
CA LEU A 168 14.12 10.13 -0.12
C LEU A 168 15.39 9.30 0.13
N ASN A 169 15.24 8.07 0.65
CA ASN A 169 16.38 7.19 1.01
C ASN A 169 16.57 6.01 0.03
N SER A 170 15.84 5.98 -1.09
CA SER A 170 15.99 4.93 -2.09
C SER A 170 17.30 5.12 -2.86
N PRO A 171 18.08 4.06 -3.15
CA PRO A 171 19.17 4.12 -4.11
C PRO A 171 18.60 4.54 -5.47
N VAL A 172 18.90 5.76 -5.92
CA VAL A 172 18.39 6.28 -7.19
C VAL A 172 19.20 5.71 -8.34
N ASP A 173 18.75 4.56 -8.86
CA ASP A 173 19.10 4.02 -10.17
C ASP A 173 18.39 4.82 -11.29
N ASP A 174 18.98 4.90 -12.48
CA ASP A 174 18.36 5.48 -13.68
C ASP A 174 17.01 4.82 -14.04
N ASP A 175 16.82 3.52 -13.73
CA ASP A 175 15.54 2.82 -13.94
C ASP A 175 14.45 3.33 -12.99
N GLN A 176 14.80 3.64 -11.74
CA GLN A 176 13.88 4.28 -10.79
C GLN A 176 13.52 5.71 -11.20
N ARG A 177 14.43 6.47 -11.82
CA ARG A 177 14.11 7.81 -12.36
C ARG A 177 13.06 7.74 -13.46
N HIS A 178 13.16 6.73 -14.33
CA HIS A 178 12.17 6.50 -15.37
C HIS A 178 10.80 6.14 -14.78
N HIS A 179 10.77 5.25 -13.78
CA HIS A 179 9.53 4.86 -13.09
C HIS A 179 8.91 6.00 -12.26
N ALA A 180 9.72 6.79 -11.56
CA ALA A 180 9.28 8.01 -10.88
C ALA A 180 8.62 9.01 -11.84
N THR A 181 9.23 9.22 -13.00
CA THR A 181 8.70 10.09 -14.05
C THR A 181 7.37 9.54 -14.58
N THR A 182 7.27 8.23 -14.78
CA THR A 182 6.04 7.57 -15.21
C THR A 182 4.93 7.71 -14.17
N PHE A 183 5.23 7.49 -12.89
CA PHE A 183 4.29 7.64 -11.78
C PHE A 183 3.75 9.07 -11.67
N LEU A 184 4.65 10.06 -11.64
CA LEU A 184 4.26 11.48 -11.57
C LEU A 184 3.39 11.88 -12.77
N ASN A 185 3.72 11.42 -13.98
CA ASN A 185 3.06 11.90 -15.20
C ASN A 185 1.76 11.17 -15.56
N HIS A 186 1.60 9.92 -15.16
CA HIS A 186 0.53 9.06 -15.68
C HIS A 186 -0.35 8.41 -14.60
N VAL A 187 0.07 8.43 -13.33
CA VAL A 187 -0.67 7.79 -12.24
C VAL A 187 -1.37 8.80 -11.35
N LEU A 188 -0.70 9.90 -11.01
CA LEU A 188 -1.29 10.94 -10.17
C LEU A 188 -2.24 11.83 -10.97
N THR A 189 -3.41 12.13 -10.38
CA THR A 189 -4.26 13.23 -10.84
C THR A 189 -3.52 14.57 -10.73
N ASP A 190 -3.99 15.59 -11.44
CA ASP A 190 -3.34 16.91 -11.43
C ASP A 190 -3.18 17.47 -10.00
N VAL A 191 -4.21 17.29 -9.15
CA VAL A 191 -4.18 17.70 -7.74
C VAL A 191 -3.19 16.87 -6.91
N GLU A 192 -3.19 15.54 -7.07
CA GLU A 192 -2.26 14.66 -6.34
C GLU A 192 -0.80 14.94 -6.76
N ARG A 193 -0.56 15.27 -8.03
CA ARG A 193 0.75 15.65 -8.56
C ARG A 193 1.23 16.99 -8.00
N GLU A 194 0.34 17.96 -7.87
CA GLU A 194 0.64 19.25 -7.26
C GLU A 194 1.01 19.09 -5.78
N ILE A 195 0.26 18.27 -5.03
CA ILE A 195 0.57 17.92 -3.63
C ILE A 195 1.96 17.29 -3.53
N VAL A 196 2.25 16.27 -4.33
CA VAL A 196 3.55 15.58 -4.32
C VAL A 196 4.68 16.53 -4.71
N THR A 197 4.45 17.44 -5.66
CA THR A 197 5.43 18.46 -6.04
C THR A 197 5.73 19.42 -4.90
N LEU A 198 4.70 19.90 -4.20
CA LEU A 198 4.84 20.79 -3.04
C LEU A 198 5.57 20.10 -1.87
N MET A 199 5.29 18.81 -1.63
CA MET A 199 6.01 18.04 -0.61
C MET A 199 7.48 17.85 -0.95
N ILE A 200 7.79 17.46 -2.20
CA ILE A 200 9.16 17.09 -2.59
C ILE A 200 10.04 18.32 -2.83
N ARG A 201 9.52 19.38 -3.48
CA ARG A 201 10.30 20.59 -3.80
C ARG A 201 10.40 21.57 -2.65
N GLU A 202 9.31 21.74 -1.89
CA GLU A 202 9.21 22.81 -0.90
C GLU A 202 9.25 22.28 0.54
N GLY A 203 9.14 20.96 0.75
CA GLY A 203 9.19 20.36 2.09
C GLY A 203 8.01 20.75 2.99
N LEU A 204 6.90 21.18 2.38
CA LEU A 204 5.75 21.73 3.11
C LEU A 204 5.03 20.65 3.92
N THR A 205 4.56 21.06 5.08
CA THR A 205 3.71 20.25 5.95
C THR A 205 2.28 20.16 5.42
N ASN A 206 1.51 19.17 5.88
CA ASN A 206 0.11 18.98 5.46
C ASN A 206 -0.76 20.24 5.65
N LYS A 207 -0.50 21.04 6.69
CA LYS A 207 -1.23 22.29 6.94
C LYS A 207 -0.91 23.34 5.87
N GLU A 208 0.36 23.51 5.55
CA GLU A 208 0.82 24.48 4.54
C GLU A 208 0.36 24.10 3.12
N ILE A 209 0.26 22.80 2.83
CA ILE A 209 -0.28 22.30 1.56
C ILE A 209 -1.78 22.57 1.47
N ALA A 210 -2.54 22.30 2.54
CA ALA A 210 -3.98 22.54 2.58
C ALA A 210 -4.33 24.03 2.40
N ASP A 211 -3.60 24.93 3.08
CA ASP A 211 -3.79 26.39 2.98
C ASP A 211 -3.54 26.94 1.56
N ARG A 212 -2.80 26.20 0.72
CA ARG A 212 -2.37 26.64 -0.61
C ARG A 212 -3.26 26.10 -1.73
N LEU A 213 -3.79 24.89 -1.57
CA LEU A 213 -4.62 24.22 -2.58
C LEU A 213 -6.12 24.52 -2.42
N TYR A 214 -6.59 24.81 -1.21
CA TYR A 214 -8.00 25.08 -0.92
C TYR A 214 -8.31 26.58 -0.78
N LYS A 215 -7.88 27.39 -1.75
CA LYS A 215 -8.36 28.77 -1.87
C LYS A 215 -9.81 28.86 -2.30
#